data_AF-A0AAT9GIY9-F1
#
_entry.id   AF-A0AAT9GIY9-F1
#
_cell.length_a   1.000
_cell.length_b   1.000
_cell.length_c   1.000
_cell.angle_alpha   90.00
_cell.angle_beta   90.00
_cell.angle_gamma   90.00
#
_symmetry.space_group_name_H-M   'P 1'
#
loop_
_entity.id
_entity.type
_entity.pdbx_description
1 polymer ?
#
loop_
_entity_poly.entity_id
_entity_poly.type
_entity_poly.pdbx_seq_one_letter_code
_entity_poly.pdbx_strand_id
1 'polypeptide(L)' 'MNELIERLTKEAGLNPEQAQKAVTTIANFVKEKFPMLGGAVDQIFAAGAKEDGAE' A
#
# COMPACT_ATOMS: atom_id res chain seq x y z
N MET A 1 -6.04 -1.78 3.41
CA MET A 1 -5.16 -1.79 2.19
C MET A 1 -5.88 -2.34 0.98
N ASN A 2 -6.79 -3.28 1.19
CA ASN A 2 -7.60 -3.89 0.14
C ASN A 2 -8.43 -2.87 -0.64
N GLU A 3 -8.97 -1.84 0.01
CA GLU A 3 -9.65 -0.75 -0.69
C GLU A 3 -8.74 -0.02 -1.69
N LEU A 4 -7.48 0.25 -1.32
CA LEU A 4 -6.53 0.93 -2.21
C LEU A 4 -6.12 0.03 -3.39
N ILE A 5 -5.91 -1.25 -3.14
CA ILE A 5 -5.64 -2.25 -4.18
C ILE A 5 -6.83 -2.34 -5.13
N GLU A 6 -8.04 -2.42 -4.60
CA GLU A 6 -9.28 -2.51 -5.37
C GLU A 6 -9.53 -1.25 -6.21
N ARG A 7 -9.21 -0.06 -5.68
CA ARG A 7 -9.21 1.18 -6.45
C ARG A 7 -8.17 1.16 -7.56
N LEU A 8 -6.95 0.71 -7.29
CA LEU A 8 -5.90 0.60 -8.31
C LEU A 8 -6.25 -0.40 -9.41
N THR A 9 -6.93 -1.50 -9.09
CA THR A 9 -7.38 -2.44 -10.12
C THR A 9 -8.55 -1.89 -10.93
N LYS A 10 -9.56 -1.29 -10.27
CA LYS A 10 -10.76 -0.77 -10.95
C LYS A 10 -10.53 0.54 -11.70
N GLU A 11 -9.80 1.48 -11.12
CA GLU A 11 -9.67 2.85 -11.64
C GLU A 11 -8.41 3.01 -12.49
N ALA A 12 -7.29 2.36 -12.11
CA ALA A 12 -6.03 2.43 -12.85
C ALA A 12 -5.80 1.23 -13.78
N GLY A 13 -6.70 0.23 -13.76
CA GLY A 13 -6.62 -0.94 -14.63
C GLY A 13 -5.44 -1.87 -14.34
N LEU A 14 -4.89 -1.80 -13.12
CA LEU A 14 -3.77 -2.66 -12.72
C LEU A 14 -4.27 -4.06 -12.39
N ASN A 15 -3.44 -5.07 -12.65
CA ASN A 15 -3.66 -6.39 -12.07
C ASN A 15 -3.30 -6.39 -10.56
N PRO A 16 -3.71 -7.41 -9.78
CA PRO A 16 -3.47 -7.44 -8.33
C PRO A 16 -2.00 -7.32 -7.93
N GLU A 17 -1.08 -7.99 -8.63
CA GLU A 17 0.36 -7.89 -8.39
C GLU A 17 0.90 -6.48 -8.65
N GLN A 18 0.48 -5.86 -9.75
CA GLN A 18 0.87 -4.50 -10.11
C GLN A 18 0.37 -3.49 -9.07
N ALA A 19 -0.86 -3.66 -8.59
CA ALA A 19 -1.43 -2.82 -7.53
C ALA A 19 -0.63 -2.94 -6.22
N GLN A 20 -0.33 -4.17 -5.75
CA GLN A 20 0.52 -4.37 -4.56
C GLN A 20 1.89 -3.72 -4.72
N LYS A 21 2.52 -3.89 -5.89
CA LYS A 21 3.83 -3.32 -6.18
C LYS A 21 3.80 -1.80 -6.26
N ALA A 22 2.75 -1.22 -6.83
CA ALA A 22 2.57 0.22 -6.90
C ALA A 22 2.46 0.83 -5.50
N VAL A 23 1.62 0.25 -4.65
CA VAL A 23 1.46 0.75 -3.28
C VAL A 23 2.76 0.64 -2.49
N THR A 24 3.46 -0.49 -2.57
CA THR A 24 4.79 -0.67 -1.93
C THR A 24 5.81 0.36 -2.41
N THR A 25 5.85 0.61 -3.72
CA THR A 25 6.77 1.59 -4.31
C THR A 25 6.50 3.01 -3.81
N ILE A 26 5.22 3.40 -3.75
CA ILE A 26 4.80 4.70 -3.23
C ILE A 26 5.15 4.83 -1.74
N ALA A 27 4.93 3.78 -0.94
CA ALA A 27 5.33 3.74 0.47
C ALA A 27 6.81 4.08 0.64
N ASN A 28 7.66 3.32 -0.06
CA ASN A 28 9.11 3.47 0.03
C ASN A 28 9.53 4.87 -0.40
N PHE A 29 8.96 5.38 -1.50
CA PHE A 29 9.24 6.73 -1.97
C PHE A 29 8.85 7.79 -0.93
N VAL A 30 7.67 7.68 -0.30
CA VAL A 30 7.25 8.63 0.74
C VAL A 30 8.16 8.55 1.97
N LYS A 31 8.57 7.35 2.39
CA LYS A 31 9.52 7.17 3.51
C LYS A 31 10.89 7.78 3.21
N GLU A 32 11.38 7.63 1.99
CA GLU A 32 12.64 8.23 1.55
C GLU A 32 12.57 9.76 1.50
N LYS A 33 11.47 10.32 0.98
CA LYS A 33 11.31 11.78 0.84
C LYS A 33 10.89 12.47 2.14
N PHE A 34 10.15 11.78 3.00
CA PHE A 34 9.59 12.30 4.25
C PHE A 34 9.87 11.33 5.40
N PRO A 35 11.12 11.23 5.88
CA PRO A 35 11.50 10.28 6.93
C PRO A 35 10.69 10.42 8.22
N MET A 36 10.25 11.64 8.53
CA MET A 36 9.40 11.93 9.70
C MET A 36 8.04 11.20 9.66
N LEU A 37 7.55 10.84 8.46
CA LEU A 37 6.29 10.10 8.29
C LEU A 37 6.50 8.57 8.29
N GLY A 38 7.75 8.10 8.35
CA GLY A 38 8.08 6.69 8.14
C GLY A 38 7.32 5.73 9.05
N GLY A 39 7.24 6.03 10.34
CA GLY A 39 6.51 5.20 11.31
C GLY A 39 5.00 5.16 11.06
N ALA A 40 4.39 6.27 10.64
CA ALA A 40 2.97 6.32 10.32
C ALA A 40 2.65 5.54 9.04
N VAL A 41 3.53 5.65 8.02
CA VAL A 41 3.42 4.86 6.79
C VAL A 41 3.53 3.36 7.10
N ASP A 42 4.47 2.96 7.95
CA ASP A 42 4.62 1.56 8.36
C ASP A 42 3.37 1.02 9.07
N GLN A 43 2.74 1.83 9.93
CA GLN A 43 1.49 1.44 10.61
C GLN A 43 0.32 1.26 9.64
N ILE A 44 0.17 2.17 8.67
CA ILE A 44 -0.89 2.08 7.65
C ILE A 44 -0.72 0.82 6.80
N PHE A 45 0.51 0.51 6.41
CA PHE A 45 0.83 -0.69 5.63
C PHE A 45 0.65 -1.97 6.44
N ALA A 46 1.07 -1.98 7.71
CA ALA A 46 0.92 -3.14 8.58
C ALA A 46 -0.54 -3.44 8.93
N ALA A 47 -1.35 -2.41 9.19
CA ALA A 47 -2.80 -2.56 9.36
C ALA A 47 -3.44 -3.13 8.09
N GLY A 48 -2.97 -2.65 6.94
CA GLY A 48 -3.32 -3.14 5.62
C GLY A 48 -3.05 -4.62 5.38
N ALA A 49 -1.85 -5.09 5.73
CA ALA A 49 -1.43 -6.47 5.53
C ALA A 49 -2.09 -7.45 6.52
N LYS A 50 -2.48 -6.97 7.72
CA LYS A 50 -3.21 -7.78 8.71
C LYS A 50 -4.65 -8.11 8.27
N GLU A 51 -5.30 -7.22 7.54
CA GLU A 51 -6.63 -7.51 6.95
C GLU A 51 -6.57 -8.62 5.90
N ASP A 52 -5.44 -8.77 5.20
CA ASP A 52 -5.23 -9.82 4.17
C ASP A 52 -4.89 -11.20 4.76
N GLY A 53 -4.53 -11.29 6.04
CA GLY A 53 -4.15 -12.53 6.72
C GLY A 53 -5.18 -13.05 7.73
N ALA A 54 -6.36 -12.43 7.81
CA ALA A 54 -7.46 -12.83 8.68
C ALA A 54 -8.52 -13.61 7.88
N GLU A 55 -8.17 -14.83 7.46
CA GLU A 55 -9.10 -15.93 7.15
C GLU A 55 -8.79 -17.12 8.06
#